data_AF-A0A382WZ51-F1
#
_entry.id   AF-A0A382WZ51-F1
#
_cell.length_a   1.000
_cell.length_b   1.000
_cell.length_c   1.000
_cell.angle_alpha   90.00
_cell.angle_beta   90.00
_cell.angle_gamma   90.00
#
_symmetry.space_group_name_H-M   'P 1'
#
loop_
_entity.id
_entity.type
_entity.pdbx_description
1 polymer ?
#
loop_
_entity_poly.entity_id
_entity_poly.type
_entity_poly.pdbx_seq_one_letter_code
_entity_poly.pdbx_strand_id
1 'polypeptide(L)'
;MFNKTISTLIVFLSVSMLVIGCTKEVEVEKIVEVEKTVESIELKVPVAFGTNLPSLGDGILYIADRIEPLSGGSLSMTVYEPNKLVAPNEILDAVSTGKVNAGYATAGYWVGKMPASPLFSAVPFGPDAAEYLAWFYYDDGMDLYQRMYDDAGYNVHVLLAAIIPPETSGWFADPIESTDDLDGLRMRFFGLGAE
;
A
#
# COMPACT_ATOMS: atom_id res chain seq x y z
N MET A 1 46.36 -54.93 40.63
CA MET A 1 45.36 -55.90 41.17
C MET A 1 44.25 -56.07 40.13
N PHE A 2 43.77 -57.31 39.95
CA PHE A 2 42.44 -57.74 39.47
C PHE A 2 41.61 -56.90 38.45
N ASN A 3 41.29 -57.53 37.29
CA ASN A 3 40.03 -57.46 36.49
C ASN A 3 39.59 -56.09 35.89
N LYS A 4 38.81 -55.95 34.80
CA LYS A 4 38.09 -56.83 33.81
C LYS A 4 37.80 -55.94 32.55
N THR A 5 37.37 -56.31 31.34
CA THR A 5 36.96 -57.52 30.54
C THR A 5 37.27 -57.12 29.07
N ILE A 6 37.94 -57.88 28.18
CA ILE A 6 37.56 -59.08 27.40
C ILE A 6 36.31 -58.93 26.50
N SER A 7 36.41 -59.47 25.27
CA SER A 7 35.49 -59.40 24.11
C SER A 7 35.64 -58.11 23.28
N THR A 8 35.65 -58.12 21.93
CA THR A 8 35.18 -59.14 20.96
C THR A 8 36.23 -59.47 19.89
N LEU A 9 36.23 -60.71 19.37
CA LEU A 9 37.31 -61.25 18.51
C LEU A 9 36.81 -62.30 17.50
N ILE A 10 36.95 -62.03 16.18
CA ILE A 10 36.91 -63.01 15.06
C ILE A 10 35.45 -63.60 14.85
N VAL A 11 34.93 -63.97 13.66
CA VAL A 11 35.40 -64.90 12.61
C VAL A 11 35.01 -64.46 11.18
N PHE A 12 35.88 -64.81 10.23
CA PHE A 12 35.66 -65.01 8.77
C PHE A 12 34.26 -65.59 8.41
N LEU A 13 33.69 -65.34 7.23
CA LEU A 13 34.10 -65.99 5.96
C LEU A 13 33.55 -65.30 4.70
N SER A 14 34.09 -65.66 3.54
CA SER A 14 33.78 -65.11 2.21
C SER A 14 32.47 -65.59 1.58
N VAL A 15 31.74 -64.65 0.97
CA VAL A 15 31.21 -64.83 -0.41
C VAL A 15 31.40 -63.51 -1.17
N SER A 16 32.23 -63.52 -2.21
CA SER A 16 32.18 -62.49 -3.25
C SER A 16 31.27 -63.01 -4.36
N MET A 17 30.21 -62.28 -4.70
CA MET A 17 29.44 -62.53 -5.91
C MET A 17 29.18 -61.21 -6.65
N LEU A 18 29.48 -61.20 -7.94
CA LEU A 18 29.42 -60.00 -8.77
C LEU A 18 28.00 -59.47 -8.92
N VAL A 19 27.78 -58.21 -8.52
CA VAL A 19 26.75 -57.35 -9.12
C VAL A 19 27.41 -56.02 -9.44
N ILE A 20 27.82 -55.85 -10.70
CA ILE A 20 28.28 -54.55 -11.23
C ILE A 20 27.02 -53.71 -11.52
N GLY A 21 26.41 -53.19 -10.46
CA GLY A 21 25.30 -52.24 -10.53
C GLY A 21 25.83 -50.83 -10.74
N CYS A 22 25.33 -50.11 -11.75
CA CYS A 22 25.82 -48.77 -12.09
C CYS A 22 25.25 -47.70 -11.14
N THR A 23 25.80 -47.60 -9.94
CA THR A 23 25.60 -46.43 -9.06
C THR A 23 26.54 -45.32 -9.52
N LYS A 24 26.03 -44.37 -10.29
CA LYS A 24 26.64 -43.03 -10.32
C LYS A 24 26.44 -42.43 -8.93
N GLU A 25 27.51 -41.95 -8.32
CA GLU A 25 27.37 -41.02 -7.20
C GLU A 25 26.70 -39.76 -7.74
N VAL A 26 25.52 -39.45 -7.22
CA VAL A 26 24.88 -38.16 -7.46
C VAL A 26 25.52 -37.20 -6.48
N GLU A 27 26.48 -36.40 -6.96
CA GLU A 27 26.90 -35.21 -6.21
C GLU A 27 25.66 -34.35 -6.02
N VAL A 28 25.19 -34.27 -4.77
CA VAL A 28 24.17 -33.31 -4.38
C VAL A 28 24.85 -31.95 -4.42
N GLU A 29 24.72 -31.25 -5.54
CA GLU A 29 25.10 -29.85 -5.64
C GLU A 29 24.53 -29.11 -4.42
N LYS A 30 25.39 -28.36 -3.72
CA LYS A 30 24.92 -27.54 -2.61
C LYS A 30 23.82 -26.63 -3.14
N ILE A 31 22.62 -26.79 -2.60
CA ILE A 31 21.57 -25.80 -2.74
C ILE A 31 22.13 -24.52 -2.09
N VAL A 32 22.64 -23.61 -2.91
CA VAL A 32 23.05 -22.29 -2.44
C VAL A 32 21.74 -21.56 -2.19
N GLU A 33 21.28 -21.64 -0.95
CA GLU A 33 20.18 -20.83 -0.44
C GLU A 33 20.64 -19.37 -0.51
N VAL A 34 20.31 -18.72 -1.62
CA VAL A 34 20.51 -17.29 -1.81
C VAL A 34 19.49 -16.60 -0.91
N GLU A 35 19.86 -16.45 0.35
CA GLU A 35 19.18 -15.59 1.31
C GLU A 35 19.17 -14.17 0.74
N LYS A 36 18.10 -13.87 0.00
CA LYS A 36 17.96 -12.62 -0.74
C LYS A 36 17.63 -11.54 0.28
N THR A 37 18.67 -10.99 0.90
CA THR A 37 18.59 -9.89 1.87
C THR A 37 17.80 -8.74 1.27
N VAL A 38 16.52 -8.64 1.64
CA VAL A 38 15.65 -7.56 1.18
C VAL A 38 16.07 -6.31 1.96
N GLU A 39 16.59 -5.32 1.25
CA GLU A 39 16.97 -4.04 1.86
C GLU A 39 15.73 -3.37 2.47
N SER A 40 15.80 -3.00 3.75
CA SER A 40 14.69 -2.42 4.50
C SER A 40 14.40 -0.98 4.05
N ILE A 41 13.21 -0.71 3.51
CA ILE A 41 12.81 0.61 3.01
C ILE A 41 11.85 1.30 3.98
N GLU A 42 12.26 2.48 4.47
CA GLU A 42 11.39 3.38 5.24
C GLU A 42 10.56 4.25 4.29
N LEU A 43 9.23 4.08 4.29
CA LEU A 43 8.29 4.96 3.60
C LEU A 43 8.04 6.24 4.40
N LYS A 44 8.29 7.39 3.78
CA LYS A 44 8.22 8.72 4.39
C LYS A 44 6.97 9.44 3.89
N VAL A 45 5.87 9.30 4.63
CA VAL A 45 4.52 9.63 4.17
C VAL A 45 4.03 10.95 4.77
N PRO A 46 4.16 12.10 4.08
CA PRO A 46 3.34 13.27 4.39
C PRO A 46 1.87 12.95 4.11
N VAL A 47 0.99 13.37 5.04
CA VAL A 47 -0.46 13.21 4.93
C VAL A 47 -1.14 14.54 4.58
N ALA A 48 -2.20 14.47 3.77
CA ALA A 48 -3.01 15.63 3.39
C ALA A 48 -4.02 16.07 4.48
N PHE A 49 -4.35 15.15 5.39
CA PHE A 49 -5.31 15.31 6.49
C PHE A 49 -4.58 15.01 7.82
N GLY A 50 -5.00 15.64 8.92
CA GLY A 50 -4.41 15.34 10.24
C GLY A 50 -4.75 13.92 10.69
N THR A 51 -3.78 13.18 11.26
CA THR A 51 -4.01 11.77 11.65
C THR A 51 -5.05 11.60 12.77
N ASN A 52 -5.36 12.70 13.47
CA ASN A 52 -6.39 12.78 14.50
C ASN A 52 -7.84 12.88 13.97
N LEU A 53 -8.05 12.89 12.66
CA LEU A 53 -9.37 12.95 12.02
C LEU A 53 -9.89 11.53 11.74
N PRO A 54 -10.99 11.07 12.37
CA PRO A 54 -11.58 9.77 12.05
C PRO A 54 -11.98 9.64 10.58
N SER A 55 -11.89 8.43 10.03
CA SER A 55 -12.05 8.06 8.62
C SER A 55 -11.11 8.72 7.60
N LEU A 56 -10.50 9.88 7.90
CA LEU A 56 -9.59 10.59 7.00
C LEU A 56 -8.11 10.37 7.33
N GLY A 57 -7.76 10.25 8.61
CA GLY A 57 -6.38 10.17 9.10
C GLY A 57 -6.03 8.85 9.79
N ASP A 58 -7.01 8.03 10.13
CA ASP A 58 -6.84 6.73 10.78
C ASP A 58 -6.47 5.61 9.79
N GLY A 59 -6.98 5.64 8.56
CA GLY A 59 -6.67 4.65 7.52
C GLY A 59 -5.18 4.52 7.21
N ILE A 60 -4.42 5.63 7.21
CA ILE A 60 -2.97 5.58 6.99
C ILE A 60 -2.20 5.09 8.23
N LEU A 61 -2.69 5.35 9.45
CA LEU A 61 -2.14 4.74 10.67
C LEU A 61 -2.37 3.22 10.68
N TYR A 62 -3.56 2.76 10.29
CA TYR A 62 -3.88 1.34 10.16
C TYR A 62 -2.90 0.61 9.23
N ILE A 63 -2.48 1.26 8.13
CA ILE A 63 -1.47 0.73 7.20
C ILE A 63 -0.08 0.75 7.83
N ALA A 64 0.32 1.86 8.46
CA ALA A 64 1.63 2.00 9.12
C ALA A 64 1.87 0.92 10.19
N ASP A 65 0.87 0.66 11.04
CA ASP A 65 0.90 -0.39 12.07
C ASP A 65 1.09 -1.82 11.52
N ARG A 66 0.81 -2.03 10.22
CA ARG A 66 0.74 -3.35 9.59
C ARG A 66 1.84 -3.61 8.58
N ILE A 67 2.38 -2.58 7.93
CA ILE A 67 3.33 -2.77 6.83
C ILE A 67 4.61 -3.47 7.28
N GLU A 68 5.10 -3.19 8.49
CA GLU A 68 6.30 -3.83 9.04
C GLU A 68 6.11 -5.32 9.36
N PRO A 69 5.12 -5.75 10.17
CA PRO A 69 4.90 -7.18 10.41
C PRO A 69 4.45 -7.95 9.16
N LEU A 70 3.70 -7.34 8.22
CA LEU A 70 3.29 -8.01 6.98
C LEU A 70 4.42 -8.14 5.94
N SER A 71 5.39 -7.23 5.95
CA SER A 71 6.58 -7.28 5.08
C SER A 71 7.76 -8.05 5.68
N GLY A 72 7.62 -8.59 6.89
CA GLY A 72 8.72 -9.24 7.62
C GLY A 72 9.86 -8.28 7.98
N GLY A 73 9.56 -6.99 8.16
CA GLY A 73 10.55 -5.94 8.43
C GLY A 73 11.25 -5.36 7.19
N SER A 74 10.87 -5.76 5.97
CA SER A 74 11.45 -5.21 4.74
C SER A 74 10.87 -3.83 4.34
N LEU A 75 9.71 -3.45 4.89
CA LEU A 75 9.10 -2.13 4.74
C LEU A 75 8.70 -1.58 6.11
N SER A 76 9.03 -0.33 6.40
CA SER A 76 8.50 0.42 7.55
C SER A 76 7.88 1.73 7.06
N MET A 77 7.11 2.43 7.91
CA MET A 77 6.43 3.67 7.52
C MET A 77 6.47 4.72 8.64
N THR A 78 7.03 5.89 8.31
CA THR A 78 6.98 7.08 9.16
C THR A 78 5.96 8.06 8.56
N VAL A 79 4.85 8.25 9.26
CA VAL A 79 3.79 9.22 8.91
C VAL A 79 4.17 10.62 9.41
N TYR A 80 3.89 11.65 8.60
CA TYR A 80 4.17 13.05 8.92
C TYR A 80 2.95 13.93 8.73
N GLU A 81 2.50 14.57 9.81
CA GLU A 81 1.35 15.50 9.84
C GLU A 81 1.39 16.58 8.74
N PRO A 82 0.22 17.13 8.33
CA PRO A 82 0.12 18.11 7.26
C PRO A 82 1.08 19.29 7.46
N ASN A 83 1.80 19.66 6.40
CA ASN A 83 2.80 20.73 6.38
C ASN A 83 4.09 20.47 7.20
N LYS A 84 4.25 19.33 7.89
CA LYS A 84 5.51 19.01 8.61
C LYS A 84 6.68 18.78 7.66
N LEU A 85 6.45 18.12 6.52
CA LEU A 85 7.48 17.76 5.54
C LEU A 85 7.17 18.27 4.12
N VAL A 86 5.89 18.26 3.74
CA VAL A 86 5.36 18.72 2.45
C VAL A 86 3.98 19.33 2.73
N ALA A 87 3.58 20.39 2.01
CA ALA A 87 2.22 20.92 2.11
C ALA A 87 1.24 19.98 1.38
N PRO A 88 -0.03 19.81 1.84
CA PRO A 88 -0.97 18.85 1.24
C PRO A 88 -1.10 18.92 -0.30
N ASN A 89 -1.12 20.12 -0.87
CA ASN A 89 -1.26 20.34 -2.32
C ASN A 89 0.03 20.07 -3.12
N GLU A 90 1.17 19.89 -2.45
CA GLU A 90 2.49 19.58 -3.05
C GLU A 90 2.84 18.09 -2.98
N ILE A 91 2.03 17.25 -2.31
CA ILE A 91 2.38 15.83 -2.04
C ILE A 91 2.64 15.07 -3.34
N LEU A 92 1.78 15.21 -4.36
CA LEU A 92 1.95 14.55 -5.66
C LEU A 92 3.30 14.91 -6.31
N ASP A 93 3.64 16.20 -6.34
CA ASP A 93 4.90 16.68 -6.92
C ASP A 93 6.11 16.17 -6.13
N ALA A 94 6.00 16.12 -4.80
CA ALA A 94 7.07 15.65 -3.93
C ALA A 94 7.31 14.13 -4.05
N VAL A 95 6.27 13.32 -4.28
CA VAL A 95 6.44 11.89 -4.61
C VAL A 95 7.01 11.74 -6.02
N SER A 96 6.40 12.41 -7.02
CA SER A 96 6.81 12.31 -8.42
C SER A 96 8.25 12.75 -8.70
N THR A 97 8.81 13.62 -7.87
CA THR A 97 10.22 14.09 -7.96
C THR A 97 11.18 13.32 -7.04
N GLY A 98 10.69 12.36 -6.26
CA GLY A 98 11.50 11.60 -5.29
C GLY A 98 11.95 12.39 -4.06
N LYS A 99 11.40 13.59 -3.82
CA LYS A 99 11.62 14.38 -2.58
C LYS A 99 11.08 13.64 -1.35
N VAL A 100 10.02 12.85 -1.53
CA VAL A 100 9.56 11.77 -0.65
C VAL A 100 9.29 10.53 -1.49
N ASN A 101 9.28 9.34 -0.88
CA ASN A 101 9.08 8.06 -1.58
C ASN A 101 7.63 7.53 -1.51
N ALA A 102 6.76 8.17 -0.75
CA ALA A 102 5.33 7.87 -0.64
C ALA A 102 4.58 9.12 -0.14
N GLY A 103 3.25 9.10 -0.18
CA GLY A 103 2.39 10.20 0.28
C GLY A 103 0.93 9.75 0.34
N TYR A 104 0.12 10.42 1.17
CA TYR A 104 -1.28 10.05 1.37
C TYR A 104 -2.19 11.28 1.24
N ALA A 105 -3.04 11.28 0.21
CA ALA A 105 -3.88 12.40 -0.21
C ALA A 105 -5.08 11.89 -1.04
N THR A 106 -6.05 12.77 -1.30
CA THR A 106 -7.14 12.51 -2.25
C THR A 106 -6.79 12.96 -3.67
N ALA A 107 -7.23 12.20 -4.68
CA ALA A 107 -7.16 12.58 -6.08
C ALA A 107 -7.84 13.93 -6.37
N GLY A 108 -8.89 14.30 -5.64
CA GLY A 108 -9.64 15.54 -5.85
C GLY A 108 -8.84 16.82 -5.58
N TYR A 109 -7.68 16.74 -4.91
CA TYR A 109 -6.77 17.88 -4.76
C TYR A 109 -6.05 18.23 -6.07
N TRP A 110 -6.05 17.34 -7.05
CA TRP A 110 -5.29 17.48 -8.30
C TRP A 110 -6.09 18.08 -9.47
N VAL A 111 -7.32 18.59 -9.25
CA VAL A 111 -8.19 19.08 -10.34
C VAL A 111 -7.52 20.13 -11.24
N GLY A 112 -6.73 21.05 -10.64
CA GLY A 112 -5.94 22.06 -11.38
C GLY A 112 -4.68 21.52 -12.09
N LYS A 113 -4.40 20.22 -11.97
CA LYS A 113 -3.31 19.48 -12.66
C LYS A 113 -3.89 18.47 -13.67
N MET A 114 -4.99 17.81 -13.31
CA MET A 114 -5.64 16.71 -14.01
C MET A 114 -7.17 16.86 -13.85
N PRO A 115 -7.90 17.40 -14.85
CA PRO A 115 -9.34 17.67 -14.72
C PRO A 115 -10.22 16.44 -14.43
N ALA A 116 -9.73 15.23 -14.73
CA ALA A 116 -10.41 13.97 -14.42
C ALA A 116 -10.26 13.53 -12.94
N SER A 117 -9.35 14.12 -12.16
CA SER A 117 -8.99 13.61 -10.83
C SER A 117 -10.12 13.65 -9.77
N PRO A 118 -11.13 14.53 -9.83
CA PRO A 118 -12.29 14.43 -8.93
C PRO A 118 -13.09 13.14 -9.11
N LEU A 119 -13.11 12.54 -10.32
CA LEU A 119 -13.81 11.28 -10.59
C LEU A 119 -13.26 10.11 -9.74
N PHE A 120 -11.97 10.18 -9.40
CA PHE A 120 -11.29 9.21 -8.55
C PHE A 120 -11.25 9.61 -7.07
N SER A 121 -12.12 10.55 -6.66
CA SER A 121 -12.32 10.97 -5.26
C SER A 121 -13.78 10.85 -4.85
N ALA A 122 -14.67 11.60 -5.50
CA ALA A 122 -16.10 11.63 -5.22
C ALA A 122 -16.83 12.36 -6.35
N VAL A 123 -17.96 11.81 -6.80
CA VAL A 123 -18.82 12.41 -7.82
C VAL A 123 -20.22 12.64 -7.21
N PRO A 124 -20.82 13.83 -7.32
CA PRO A 124 -22.20 14.06 -6.89
C PRO A 124 -23.16 13.07 -7.56
N PHE A 125 -23.99 12.39 -6.76
CA PHE A 125 -24.88 11.30 -7.21
C PHE A 125 -24.16 10.12 -7.88
N GLY A 126 -22.88 9.91 -7.57
CA GLY A 126 -22.09 8.75 -7.98
C GLY A 126 -22.45 7.45 -7.24
N PRO A 127 -21.72 6.35 -7.53
CA PRO A 127 -21.92 5.05 -6.90
C PRO A 127 -21.65 5.08 -5.38
N ASP A 128 -22.29 4.18 -4.63
CA ASP A 128 -21.94 3.95 -3.22
C ASP A 128 -20.58 3.23 -3.09
N ALA A 129 -19.98 3.27 -1.90
CA ALA A 129 -18.65 2.74 -1.64
C ALA A 129 -18.47 1.29 -2.11
N ALA A 130 -19.49 0.42 -1.96
CA ALA A 130 -19.42 -0.96 -2.42
C ALA A 130 -19.37 -1.11 -3.95
N GLU A 131 -20.09 -0.25 -4.68
CA GLU A 131 -20.13 -0.24 -6.15
C GLU A 131 -18.85 0.38 -6.72
N TYR A 132 -18.37 1.46 -6.11
CA TYR A 132 -17.11 2.11 -6.47
C TYR A 132 -15.90 1.17 -6.26
N LEU A 133 -15.86 0.44 -5.13
CA LEU A 133 -14.85 -0.59 -4.87
C LEU A 133 -14.95 -1.77 -5.84
N ALA A 134 -16.16 -2.12 -6.30
CA ALA A 134 -16.33 -3.17 -7.29
C ALA A 134 -15.70 -2.77 -8.64
N TRP A 135 -15.97 -1.56 -9.13
CA TRP A 135 -15.33 -1.01 -10.33
C TRP A 135 -13.80 -0.87 -10.18
N PHE A 136 -13.31 -0.40 -9.02
CA PHE A 136 -11.88 -0.25 -8.76
C PHE A 136 -11.09 -1.57 -8.81
N TYR A 137 -11.62 -2.65 -8.23
CA TYR A 137 -10.86 -3.89 -8.03
C TYR A 137 -11.25 -5.06 -8.95
N TYR A 138 -12.37 -4.99 -9.65
CA TYR A 138 -12.88 -6.09 -10.50
C TYR A 138 -13.20 -5.67 -11.94
N ASP A 139 -12.92 -4.42 -12.30
CA ASP A 139 -13.03 -3.85 -13.65
C ASP A 139 -11.89 -2.82 -13.87
N ASP A 140 -11.98 -1.95 -14.87
CA ASP A 140 -10.90 -1.04 -15.28
C ASP A 140 -10.56 0.13 -14.32
N GLY A 141 -11.20 0.25 -13.16
CA GLY A 141 -11.11 1.44 -12.31
C GLY A 141 -9.71 1.77 -11.77
N MET A 142 -8.96 0.78 -11.27
CA MET A 142 -7.57 0.99 -10.83
C MET A 142 -6.61 1.27 -12.00
N ASP A 143 -6.83 0.65 -13.16
CA ASP A 143 -6.01 0.87 -14.36
C ASP A 143 -6.22 2.29 -14.91
N LEU A 144 -7.47 2.75 -14.97
CA LEU A 144 -7.81 4.13 -15.32
C LEU A 144 -7.26 5.13 -14.27
N TYR A 145 -7.27 4.77 -12.99
CA TYR A 145 -6.74 5.62 -11.92
C TYR A 145 -5.22 5.82 -12.04
N GLN A 146 -4.46 4.75 -12.25
CA GLN A 146 -3.01 4.83 -12.50
C GLN A 146 -2.73 5.59 -13.80
N ARG A 147 -3.42 5.23 -14.89
CA ARG A 147 -3.24 5.85 -16.20
C ARG A 147 -3.44 7.36 -16.19
N MET A 148 -4.35 7.90 -15.36
CA MET A 148 -4.54 9.34 -15.24
C MET A 148 -3.25 10.07 -14.83
N TYR A 149 -2.45 9.50 -13.92
CA TYR A 149 -1.17 10.07 -13.50
C TYR A 149 -0.10 9.88 -14.59
N ASP A 150 -0.09 8.71 -15.25
CA ASP A 150 0.86 8.38 -16.32
C ASP A 150 0.69 9.29 -17.55
N ASP A 151 -0.54 9.43 -18.06
CA ASP A 151 -0.89 10.30 -19.20
C ASP A 151 -0.66 11.80 -18.85
N ALA A 152 -0.62 12.16 -17.57
CA ALA A 152 -0.26 13.48 -17.06
C ALA A 152 1.24 13.66 -16.74
N GLY A 153 2.06 12.62 -16.90
CA GLY A 153 3.51 12.65 -16.72
C GLY A 153 4.01 12.59 -15.27
N TYR A 154 3.19 12.17 -14.30
CA TYR A 154 3.59 11.99 -12.91
C TYR A 154 4.23 10.61 -12.70
N ASN A 155 5.48 10.58 -12.24
CA ASN A 155 6.22 9.36 -11.90
C ASN A 155 5.80 8.85 -10.51
N VAL A 156 4.59 8.30 -10.42
CA VAL A 156 4.01 7.77 -9.18
C VAL A 156 3.32 6.43 -9.44
N HIS A 157 3.36 5.52 -8.45
CA HIS A 157 2.44 4.39 -8.42
C HIS A 157 1.34 4.69 -7.41
N VAL A 158 0.08 4.57 -7.81
CA VAL A 158 -1.08 4.90 -6.97
C VAL A 158 -1.85 3.66 -6.52
N LEU A 159 -2.37 3.74 -5.30
CA LEU A 159 -3.11 2.67 -4.64
C LEU A 159 -4.30 3.29 -3.90
N LEU A 160 -5.44 2.58 -3.89
CA LEU A 160 -6.57 2.95 -3.04
C LEU A 160 -6.27 2.55 -1.59
N ALA A 161 -5.93 3.53 -0.75
CA ALA A 161 -5.54 3.31 0.64
C ALA A 161 -6.71 3.33 1.65
N ALA A 162 -7.78 4.08 1.34
CA ALA A 162 -8.99 4.18 2.15
C ALA A 162 -10.18 4.64 1.28
N ILE A 163 -11.40 4.37 1.75
CA ILE A 163 -12.64 4.98 1.27
C ILE A 163 -13.44 5.45 2.49
N ILE A 164 -14.06 6.62 2.39
CA ILE A 164 -14.82 7.23 3.50
C ILE A 164 -16.32 6.97 3.32
N PRO A 165 -17.13 6.92 4.40
CA PRO A 165 -18.59 6.87 4.27
C PRO A 165 -19.12 8.19 3.67
N PRO A 166 -20.35 8.20 3.12
CA PRO A 166 -20.97 9.40 2.56
C PRO A 166 -20.93 10.61 3.50
N GLU A 167 -20.42 11.74 3.00
CA GLU A 167 -20.33 12.99 3.77
C GLU A 167 -21.73 13.61 4.01
N THR A 168 -21.85 14.39 5.10
CA THR A 168 -23.02 15.23 5.33
C THR A 168 -23.02 16.42 4.38
N SER A 169 -24.19 17.01 4.12
CA SER A 169 -24.34 18.16 3.21
C SER A 169 -23.68 19.46 3.68
N GLY A 170 -22.97 19.46 4.81
CA GLY A 170 -22.24 20.60 5.37
C GLY A 170 -22.86 21.17 6.64
N TRP A 171 -22.44 22.39 6.98
CA TRP A 171 -22.90 23.15 8.14
C TRP A 171 -23.37 24.53 7.68
N PHE A 172 -24.63 24.85 7.95
CA PHE A 172 -25.29 26.08 7.52
C PHE A 172 -25.61 26.94 8.77
N ALA A 173 -25.57 28.27 8.61
CA ALA A 173 -25.89 29.19 9.70
C ALA A 173 -27.41 29.31 9.94
N ASP A 174 -28.17 29.22 8.85
CA ASP A 174 -29.62 29.33 8.78
C ASP A 174 -30.18 28.08 8.07
N PRO A 175 -31.48 27.74 8.24
CA PRO A 175 -32.11 26.63 7.52
C PRO A 175 -32.14 26.84 6.01
N ILE A 176 -31.98 25.74 5.26
CA ILE A 176 -32.20 25.70 3.80
C ILE A 176 -33.51 24.93 3.57
N GLU A 177 -34.57 25.61 3.14
CA GLU A 177 -35.90 25.01 2.91
C GLU A 177 -36.24 24.91 1.41
N SER A 178 -35.52 25.66 0.57
CA SER A 178 -35.74 25.80 -0.87
C SER A 178 -34.42 25.89 -1.66
N THR A 179 -34.51 25.92 -2.99
CA THR A 179 -33.38 26.24 -3.87
C THR A 179 -32.94 27.69 -3.77
N ASP A 180 -33.84 28.58 -3.38
CA ASP A 180 -33.64 30.03 -3.44
C ASP A 180 -32.75 30.48 -2.26
N ASP A 181 -32.75 29.73 -1.16
CA ASP A 181 -31.86 29.90 0.00
C ASP A 181 -30.38 29.60 -0.32
N LEU A 182 -30.09 29.02 -1.49
CA LEU A 182 -28.74 28.78 -1.98
C LEU A 182 -28.20 29.93 -2.87
N ASP A 183 -29.05 30.86 -3.34
CA ASP A 183 -28.58 31.95 -4.21
C ASP A 183 -27.66 32.92 -3.44
N GLY A 184 -26.52 33.24 -4.03
CA GLY A 184 -25.46 34.02 -3.39
C GLY A 184 -24.81 33.37 -2.14
N LEU A 185 -25.16 32.13 -1.77
CA LEU A 185 -24.66 31.49 -0.55
C LEU A 185 -23.15 31.22 -0.64
N ARG A 186 -22.38 31.83 0.27
CA ARG A 186 -20.91 31.72 0.29
C ARG A 186 -20.44 30.51 1.08
N MET A 187 -20.60 29.33 0.51
CA MET A 187 -20.19 28.06 1.10
C MET A 187 -18.72 27.71 0.80
N ARG A 188 -18.05 26.97 1.70
CA ARG A 188 -16.87 26.16 1.36
C ARG A 188 -17.32 24.74 1.10
N PHE A 189 -17.13 24.25 -0.11
CA PHE A 189 -17.35 22.84 -0.47
C PHE A 189 -16.05 22.20 -1.00
N PHE A 190 -16.09 20.92 -1.38
CA PHE A 190 -14.96 20.18 -1.95
C PHE A 190 -15.39 19.29 -3.12
N GLY A 191 -14.48 19.06 -4.08
CA GLY A 191 -14.77 18.29 -5.30
C GLY A 191 -15.78 18.98 -6.22
N LEU A 192 -16.40 18.21 -7.11
CA LEU A 192 -17.32 18.70 -8.15
C LEU A 192 -18.62 19.35 -7.61
N GLY A 193 -18.91 19.24 -6.31
CA GLY A 193 -20.00 20.00 -5.67
C GLY A 193 -19.65 21.45 -5.33
N ALA A 194 -18.46 21.92 -5.73
CA ALA A 194 -17.95 23.27 -5.47
C ALA A 194 -17.79 24.12 -6.74
N GLU A 195 -18.23 23.61 -7.91
CA GLU A 195 -18.14 24.24 -9.24
C GLU A 195 -19.51 24.74 -9.74
#